data_AF-A0A7C7L1P6-F1
#
_entry.id   AF-A0A7C7L1P6-F1
#
_cell.length_a   1.000
_cell.length_b   1.000
_cell.length_c   1.000
_cell.angle_alpha   90.00
_cell.angle_beta   90.00
_cell.angle_gamma   90.00
#
_symmetry.space_group_name_H-M   'P 1'
#
loop_
_entity.id
_entity.type
_entity.pdbx_description
1 polymer ?
#
loop_
_entity_poly.entity_id
_entity_poly.type
_entity_poly.pdbx_seq_one_letter_code
_entity_poly.pdbx_strand_id
1 'polypeptide(L)'
;PRRGLFSFSKAQATLEELLGVQRLEDLGKKVYVCVTDLLSGRTLYLSEGDIVPVILGSCALPGVFEPVRYGNYVFIDGGITNNLPVEPHRTGPAWVFSLERKEGGRAVRPWV
;
A
#
# COMPACT_ATOMS: atom_id res chain seq x y z
N PRO A 1 -5.88 0.62 -24.69
CA PRO A 1 -6.43 1.78 -23.93
C PRO A 1 -5.59 2.06 -22.67
N ARG A 2 -5.02 3.27 -22.54
CA ARG A 2 -4.43 3.74 -21.27
C ARG A 2 -5.54 3.82 -20.23
N ARG A 3 -5.30 3.30 -19.03
CA ARG A 3 -6.33 3.15 -17.97
C ARG A 3 -6.24 4.22 -16.87
N GLY A 4 -5.30 5.17 -16.98
CA GLY A 4 -5.11 6.29 -16.04
C GLY A 4 -4.66 7.57 -16.73
N LEU A 5 -4.86 8.71 -16.04
CA LEU A 5 -4.46 10.04 -16.53
C LEU A 5 -2.95 10.27 -16.41
N PHE A 6 -2.32 9.66 -15.40
CA PHE A 6 -0.89 9.78 -15.11
C PHE A 6 -0.20 8.42 -15.03
N SER A 7 1.05 8.36 -15.50
CA SER A 7 1.92 7.18 -15.41
C SER A 7 2.82 7.26 -14.18
N PHE A 8 3.12 6.11 -13.58
CA PHE A 8 4.05 5.98 -12.46
C PHE A 8 5.53 6.06 -12.84
N SER A 9 5.89 6.26 -14.11
CA SER A 9 7.28 6.18 -14.59
C SER A 9 8.30 6.98 -13.75
N LYS A 10 7.93 8.21 -13.33
CA LYS A 10 8.83 9.04 -12.49
C LYS A 10 8.88 8.54 -11.04
N ALA A 11 7.73 8.18 -10.46
CA ALA A 11 7.67 7.65 -9.10
C ALA A 11 8.44 6.32 -8.99
N GLN A 12 8.31 5.46 -9.99
CA GLN A 12 9.04 4.21 -10.11
C GLN A 12 10.56 4.44 -10.04
N ALA A 13 11.10 5.29 -10.94
CA ALA A 13 12.53 5.59 -10.95
C ALA A 13 13.03 6.16 -9.61
N THR A 14 12.27 7.06 -8.99
CA THR A 14 12.62 7.60 -7.67
C THR A 14 12.59 6.53 -6.57
N LEU A 15 11.62 5.60 -6.60
CA LEU A 15 11.55 4.50 -5.63
C LEU A 15 12.73 3.53 -5.81
N GLU A 16 13.09 3.19 -7.04
CA GLU A 16 14.24 2.33 -7.36
C GLU A 16 15.57 2.95 -6.89
N GLU A 17 15.72 4.27 -7.00
CA GLU A 17 16.91 4.99 -6.54
C GLU A 17 17.00 5.08 -5.01
N LEU A 18 15.86 5.30 -4.32
CA LEU A 18 15.85 5.58 -2.88
C LEU A 18 15.86 4.33 -1.98
N LEU A 19 15.22 3.25 -2.40
CA LEU A 19 14.89 2.15 -1.47
C LEU A 19 16.07 1.24 -1.17
N GLY A 20 17.08 1.14 -2.05
CA GLY A 20 18.30 0.35 -1.85
C GLY A 20 18.09 -1.18 -1.72
N VAL A 21 16.84 -1.64 -1.67
CA VAL A 21 16.41 -3.04 -1.65
C VAL A 21 15.29 -3.26 -2.66
N GLN A 22 15.17 -4.48 -3.18
CA GLN A 22 14.19 -4.80 -4.23
C GLN A 22 12.95 -5.53 -3.71
N ARG A 23 13.05 -6.24 -2.58
CA ARG A 23 11.98 -7.08 -2.04
C ARG A 23 11.58 -6.67 -0.62
N LEU A 24 10.30 -6.82 -0.29
CA LEU A 24 9.74 -6.38 1.00
C LEU A 24 10.37 -7.10 2.19
N GLU A 25 10.68 -8.39 2.02
CA GLU A 25 11.33 -9.22 3.02
C GLU A 25 12.80 -8.84 3.29
N ASP A 26 13.43 -8.08 2.39
CA ASP A 26 14.81 -7.60 2.57
C ASP A 26 14.87 -6.32 3.42
N LEU A 27 13.72 -5.74 3.80
CA LEU A 27 13.67 -4.59 4.69
C LEU A 27 14.09 -4.98 6.10
N GLY A 28 14.85 -4.09 6.77
CA GLY A 28 15.31 -4.32 8.15
C GLY A 28 14.21 -4.44 9.21
N LYS A 29 12.94 -4.22 8.84
CA LYS A 29 11.76 -4.47 9.67
C LYS A 29 10.68 -5.09 8.79
N LYS A 30 9.88 -5.99 9.37
CA LYS A 30 8.71 -6.55 8.69
C LYS A 30 7.70 -5.43 8.43
N VAL A 31 7.42 -5.18 7.14
CA VAL A 31 6.44 -4.21 6.67
C VAL A 31 5.29 -4.97 6.00
N TYR A 32 4.06 -4.50 6.20
CA TYR A 32 2.91 -4.93 5.42
C TYR A 32 2.41 -3.75 4.60
N VAL A 33 2.22 -3.96 3.30
CA VAL A 33 1.63 -2.99 2.39
C VAL A 33 0.22 -3.45 2.04
N CYS A 34 -0.73 -2.53 2.18
CA CYS A 34 -2.13 -2.77 1.85
C CYS A 34 -2.41 -2.36 0.41
N VAL A 35 -2.96 -3.28 -0.38
CA VAL A 35 -3.41 -3.02 -1.76
C VAL A 35 -4.82 -3.54 -1.92
N THR A 36 -5.57 -2.95 -2.85
CA THR A 36 -6.85 -3.50 -3.30
C THR A 36 -6.61 -4.29 -4.58
N ASP A 37 -7.03 -5.55 -4.65
CA ASP A 37 -7.11 -6.25 -5.93
C ASP A 37 -8.37 -5.82 -6.68
N LEU A 38 -8.19 -5.10 -7.79
CA LEU A 38 -9.27 -4.57 -8.63
C LEU A 38 -10.17 -5.67 -9.19
N LEU A 39 -9.65 -6.87 -9.43
CA LEU A 39 -10.44 -7.95 -10.03
C LEU A 39 -11.44 -8.55 -9.03
N SER A 40 -11.00 -8.78 -7.79
CA SER A 40 -11.85 -9.36 -6.75
C SER A 40 -12.50 -8.35 -5.81
N GLY A 41 -12.03 -7.10 -5.80
CA GLY A 41 -12.44 -6.06 -4.87
C GLY A 41 -11.98 -6.30 -3.43
N ARG A 42 -10.98 -7.17 -3.22
CA ARG A 42 -10.52 -7.58 -1.87
C ARG A 42 -9.24 -6.88 -1.47
N THR A 43 -9.11 -6.62 -0.17
CA THR A 43 -7.85 -6.18 0.44
C THR A 43 -6.82 -7.32 0.43
N LEU A 44 -5.60 -7.00 0.04
CA LEU A 44 -4.43 -7.88 0.18
C LEU A 44 -3.38 -7.16 1.04
N TYR A 45 -2.79 -7.88 1.98
CA TYR A 45 -1.66 -7.41 2.79
C TYR A 45 -0.40 -8.15 2.36
N LEU A 46 0.56 -7.41 1.81
CA LEU A 46 1.79 -7.97 1.27
C LEU A 46 2.95 -7.65 2.20
N SER A 47 3.64 -8.69 2.68
CA SER A 47 4.91 -8.53 3.42
C SER A 47 6.12 -9.08 2.68
N GLU A 48 5.92 -9.57 1.46
CA GLU A 48 6.93 -10.23 0.64
C GLU A 48 6.70 -9.89 -0.84
N GLY A 49 7.77 -9.95 -1.64
CA GLY A 49 7.74 -9.67 -3.08
C GLY A 49 8.28 -8.30 -3.45
N ASP A 50 8.20 -7.96 -4.74
CA ASP A 50 8.89 -6.79 -5.31
C ASP A 50 8.30 -5.48 -4.76
N ILE A 51 9.14 -4.68 -4.10
CA ILE A 51 8.74 -3.47 -3.36
C ILE A 51 8.04 -2.46 -4.26
N VAL A 52 8.64 -2.15 -5.40
CA VAL A 52 8.23 -1.06 -6.27
C VAL A 52 6.80 -1.27 -6.80
N PRO A 53 6.45 -2.39 -7.45
CA PRO A 53 5.07 -2.58 -7.93
C PRO A 53 4.06 -2.65 -6.78
N VAL A 54 4.46 -3.15 -5.61
CA VAL A 54 3.58 -3.20 -4.43
C VAL A 54 3.28 -1.79 -3.89
N ILE A 55 4.30 -0.94 -3.72
CA ILE A 55 4.12 0.45 -3.29
C ILE A 55 3.31 1.24 -4.32
N LEU A 56 3.64 1.12 -5.61
CA LEU A 56 2.91 1.80 -6.66
C LEU A 56 1.45 1.35 -6.74
N GLY A 57 1.19 0.05 -6.59
CA GLY A 57 -0.17 -0.48 -6.50
C GLY A 57 -0.93 0.09 -5.30
N SER A 58 -0.28 0.18 -4.14
CA SER A 58 -0.87 0.71 -2.89
C SER A 58 -1.34 2.16 -3.00
N CYS A 59 -0.79 2.97 -3.92
CA CYS A 59 -1.17 4.36 -4.14
C CYS A 59 -1.78 4.62 -5.53
N ALA A 60 -2.15 3.56 -6.26
CA ALA A 60 -2.74 3.64 -7.60
C ALA A 60 -4.23 3.97 -7.53
N LEU A 61 -4.55 5.24 -7.26
CA LEU A 61 -5.92 5.73 -7.21
C LEU A 61 -6.62 5.56 -8.58
N PRO A 62 -7.71 4.78 -8.69
CA PRO A 62 -8.43 4.53 -9.93
C PRO A 62 -8.88 5.83 -10.60
N GLY A 63 -8.70 5.89 -11.92
CA GLY A 63 -9.01 7.06 -12.74
C GLY A 63 -7.92 8.13 -12.73
N VAL A 64 -7.07 8.19 -11.69
CA VAL A 64 -5.92 9.11 -11.63
C VAL A 64 -4.65 8.43 -12.14
N PHE A 65 -4.33 7.27 -11.57
CA PHE A 65 -3.14 6.49 -11.92
C PHE A 65 -3.51 5.16 -12.59
N GLU A 66 -2.58 4.62 -13.37
CA GLU A 66 -2.76 3.30 -13.99
C GLU A 66 -2.70 2.17 -12.95
N PRO A 67 -3.63 1.20 -12.97
CA PRO A 67 -3.55 0.02 -12.11
C PRO A 67 -2.28 -0.79 -12.36
N VAL A 68 -1.68 -1.32 -11.30
CA VAL A 68 -0.42 -2.08 -11.38
C VAL A 68 -0.72 -3.57 -11.51
N ARG A 69 -0.19 -4.22 -12.55
CA ARG A 69 -0.30 -5.68 -12.70
C ARG A 69 0.77 -6.37 -11.88
N TYR A 70 0.38 -7.35 -11.07
CA TYR A 70 1.30 -8.11 -10.23
C TYR A 70 0.89 -9.58 -10.16
N GLY A 71 1.56 -10.44 -10.94
CA GLY A 71 1.15 -11.83 -11.13
C GLY A 71 -0.28 -11.93 -11.66
N ASN A 72 -1.15 -12.61 -10.92
CA ASN A 72 -2.57 -12.77 -11.26
C ASN A 72 -3.47 -11.63 -10.76
N TYR A 73 -2.90 -10.65 -10.07
CA TYR A 73 -3.63 -9.55 -9.45
C TYR A 73 -3.51 -8.26 -10.25
N VAL A 74 -4.47 -7.36 -10.03
CA VAL A 74 -4.42 -5.99 -10.54
C VAL A 74 -4.57 -5.03 -9.36
N PHE A 75 -3.47 -4.48 -8.89
CA PHE A 75 -3.47 -3.61 -7.71
C PHE A 75 -3.94 -2.20 -8.04
N ILE A 76 -4.76 -1.67 -7.13
CA ILE A 76 -5.16 -0.26 -7.00
C ILE A 76 -5.00 0.15 -5.54
N ASP A 77 -5.20 1.45 -5.29
CA ASP A 77 -5.02 2.07 -3.98
C ASP A 77 -5.64 1.26 -2.83
N GLY A 78 -4.84 0.97 -1.81
CA GLY A 78 -5.24 0.15 -0.66
C GLY A 78 -6.25 0.85 0.25
N GLY A 79 -6.27 2.19 0.27
CA GLY A 79 -7.21 2.98 1.05
C GLY A 79 -8.66 2.85 0.60
N ILE A 80 -8.91 2.30 -0.59
CA ILE A 80 -10.26 2.02 -1.10
C ILE A 80 -10.95 0.95 -0.26
N THR A 81 -10.25 -0.14 0.07
CA THR A 81 -10.83 -1.22 0.87
C THR A 81 -10.40 -1.17 2.33
N ASN A 82 -9.22 -0.61 2.62
CA ASN A 82 -8.75 -0.45 3.99
C ASN A 82 -7.79 0.74 4.15
N ASN A 83 -8.32 1.87 4.63
CA ASN A 83 -7.54 3.08 4.91
C ASN A 83 -6.70 3.01 6.20
N LEU A 84 -6.88 1.98 7.05
CA LEU A 84 -6.11 1.78 8.26
C LEU A 84 -5.80 0.28 8.49
N PRO A 85 -4.77 -0.27 7.81
CA PRO A 85 -4.49 -1.70 7.76
C PRO A 85 -3.81 -2.23 9.03
N VAL A 86 -4.58 -2.36 10.11
CA VAL A 86 -4.10 -2.86 11.42
C VAL A 86 -4.12 -4.38 11.51
N GLU A 87 -4.90 -5.06 10.67
CA GLU A 87 -5.18 -6.49 10.73
C GLU A 87 -3.91 -7.36 10.72
N PRO A 88 -2.87 -7.09 9.89
CA PRO A 88 -1.63 -7.88 9.91
C PRO A 88 -0.86 -7.82 11.25
N HIS A 89 -1.17 -6.84 12.09
CA HIS A 89 -0.52 -6.61 13.39
C HIS A 89 -1.36 -7.05 14.59
N ARG A 90 -2.61 -7.51 14.38
CA ARG A 90 -3.51 -7.95 15.46
C ARG A 90 -3.28 -9.40 15.87
N THR A 91 -2.04 -9.74 16.24
CA THR A 91 -1.64 -11.10 16.63
C THR A 91 -1.59 -11.34 18.15
N GLY A 92 -1.94 -10.35 18.96
CA GLY A 92 -1.91 -10.43 20.42
C GLY A 92 -2.07 -9.07 21.11
N PRO A 93 -1.86 -8.98 22.43
CA PRO A 93 -1.90 -7.72 23.17
C PRO A 93 -0.68 -6.88 22.81
N ALA A 94 -0.84 -5.97 21.84
CA ALA A 94 0.20 -5.07 21.38
C ALA A 94 -0.36 -3.65 21.21
N TRP A 95 0.49 -2.66 21.47
CA TRP A 95 0.19 -1.26 21.17
C TRP A 95 0.35 -1.04 19.67
N VAL A 96 -0.74 -0.64 19.01
CA VAL A 96 -0.74 -0.20 17.62
C VAL A 96 -0.89 1.32 17.61
N PHE A 97 0.15 2.02 17.13
CA PHE A 97 0.11 3.46 16.91
C PHE A 97 -0.27 3.74 15.46
N SER A 98 -1.38 4.45 15.24
CA SER A 98 -1.84 4.87 13.92
C SER A 98 -1.53 6.36 13.70
N LEU A 99 -0.97 6.68 12.53
CA LEU A 99 -0.83 8.06 12.07
C LEU A 99 -1.83 8.31 10.94
N GLU A 100 -2.77 9.21 11.18
CA GLU A 100 -3.74 9.65 10.18
C GLU A 100 -3.48 11.11 9.85
N ARG A 101 -3.39 11.43 8.55
CA ARG A 101 -3.39 12.82 8.11
C ARG A 101 -4.83 13.36 8.23
N LYS A 102 -5.11 14.14 9.27
CA LYS A 102 -6.35 14.94 9.36
C LYS A 102 -6.16 16.31 8.74
N GLU A 103 -7.05 16.71 7.84
CA GLU A 103 -7.34 18.15 7.70
C GLU A 103 -8.15 18.57 8.92
N GLY A 104 -7.56 19.40 9.79
CA GLY A 104 -8.15 19.78 11.08
C GLY A 104 -8.00 18.68 12.15
N GLY A 105 -6.93 18.75 12.94
CA GLY A 105 -6.58 17.73 13.92
C GLY A 105 -7.66 17.46 14.98
N ARG A 106 -7.89 16.17 15.28
CA ARG A 106 -8.55 15.73 16.51
C ARG A 106 -7.89 14.42 16.96
N ALA A 107 -7.42 14.37 18.21
CA ALA A 107 -6.84 13.17 18.79
C ALA A 107 -7.85 12.02 18.79
N VAL A 108 -7.41 10.82 18.37
CA VAL A 108 -8.16 9.57 18.52
C VAL A 108 -7.74 8.87 19.82
N ARG A 109 -8.73 8.30 20.52
CA ARG A 109 -8.54 7.60 21.80
C ARG A 109 -7.95 6.21 21.56
N PRO A 110 -7.20 5.66 22.52
CA PRO A 110 -6.68 4.31 22.42
C PRO A 110 -7.82 3.29 22.40
N TRP A 111 -7.68 2.28 21.55
CA TRP A 111 -8.57 1.12 21.52
C TRP A 111 -8.20 0.21 22.69
N VAL A 112 -9.12 0.10 23.65
CA VAL A 112 -9.04 -0.83 24.79
C VAL A 112 -9.63 -2.18 24.38
#